data_AF-A0AAV5D207-F1
#
_entry.id   AF-A0AAV5D207-F1
#
_cell.length_a   1.000
_cell.length_b   1.000
_cell.length_c   1.000
_cell.angle_alpha   90.00
_cell.angle_beta   90.00
_cell.angle_gamma   90.00
#
_symmetry.space_group_name_H-M   'P 1'
#
loop_
_entity.id
_entity.type
_entity.pdbx_description
1 polymer ?
#
loop_
_entity_poly.entity_id
_entity_poly.type
_entity_poly.pdbx_seq_one_letter_code
_entity_poly.pdbx_strand_id
1 'polypeptide(L)'
;MLRIDHVLVPSVSLETGKRKDMILEVRKAMYQELLARSKNGRLGKNDTKEVAARFELGLRSVQVLWQRGKVPLAEGIPVDVASRKKGRSGRKPILVDLEPLRNIELKDRTTIEDVARHLGISIGKVQRYLKQGHIKHHSNSIKPFLTDPNKKARLQWCVDMVDPNSLHDDPRFKDLFDHVFIDEKWFFLTHKCENYYLFPDEDEPH
;
A
#
# COMPACT_ATOMS: atom_id res chain seq x y z
N MET A 1 34.20 -38.29 21.94
CA MET A 1 32.78 -38.73 21.98
C MET A 1 31.93 -37.47 22.04
N LEU A 2 31.64 -36.85 20.90
CA LEU A 2 30.85 -35.61 20.82
C LEU A 2 29.46 -35.95 20.31
N ARG A 3 28.47 -35.70 21.17
CA ARG A 3 27.03 -35.86 20.93
C ARG A 3 26.63 -35.04 19.71
N ILE A 4 26.12 -35.72 18.68
CA ILE A 4 25.38 -35.08 17.61
C ILE A 4 23.96 -34.92 18.15
N ASP A 5 23.61 -33.70 18.55
CA ASP A 5 22.23 -33.38 18.88
C ASP A 5 21.40 -33.49 17.60
N HIS A 6 20.54 -34.51 17.57
CA HIS A 6 19.52 -34.69 16.56
C HIS A 6 18.56 -33.50 16.65
N VAL A 7 18.74 -32.50 15.78
CA VAL A 7 17.72 -31.48 15.54
C VAL A 7 16.49 -32.21 15.00
N LEU A 8 15.48 -32.34 15.86
CA LEU A 8 14.13 -32.79 15.52
C LEU A 8 13.59 -31.86 14.43
N VAL A 9 13.63 -32.32 13.18
CA VAL A 9 12.89 -31.69 12.09
C VAL A 9 11.41 -31.97 12.36
N PRO A 10 10.55 -30.95 12.52
CA PRO A 10 9.14 -31.18 12.72
C PRO A 10 8.58 -31.91 11.49
N SER A 11 7.84 -32.99 11.73
CA SER A 11 7.04 -33.68 10.73
C SER A 11 5.93 -32.73 10.25
N VAL A 12 6.23 -31.93 9.23
CA VAL A 12 5.24 -31.08 8.57
C VAL A 12 4.43 -31.99 7.66
N SER A 13 3.30 -32.48 8.17
CA SER A 13 2.32 -33.23 7.37
C SER A 13 1.81 -32.34 6.23
N LEU A 14 2.25 -32.63 5.00
CA LEU A 14 1.79 -31.91 3.81
C LEU A 14 0.51 -32.57 3.30
N GLU A 15 -0.64 -32.09 3.76
CA GLU A 15 -1.94 -32.57 3.26
C GLU A 15 -2.05 -32.41 1.74
N THR A 16 -2.43 -33.52 1.09
CA THR A 16 -2.54 -33.69 -0.36
C THR A 16 -3.83 -33.08 -0.90
N GLY A 17 -3.81 -31.77 -1.13
CA GLY A 17 -4.91 -31.05 -1.79
C GLY A 17 -4.43 -29.70 -2.33
N LYS A 18 -4.29 -29.61 -3.66
CA LYS A 18 -3.61 -28.53 -4.44
C LYS A 18 -2.09 -28.47 -4.15
N ARG A 19 -1.25 -28.35 -5.20
CA ARG A 19 0.22 -28.19 -5.03
C ARG A 19 0.53 -26.86 -4.34
N LYS A 20 0.52 -26.85 -3.00
CA LYS A 20 0.91 -25.71 -2.17
C LYS A 20 2.39 -25.41 -2.40
N ASP A 21 2.77 -24.13 -2.34
CA ASP A 21 4.17 -23.75 -2.47
C ASP A 21 4.92 -24.22 -1.22
N MET A 22 6.08 -24.86 -1.42
CA MET A 22 6.91 -25.35 -0.31
C MET A 22 7.30 -24.20 0.63
N ILE A 23 7.13 -24.39 1.94
CA ILE A 23 7.49 -23.39 2.95
C ILE A 23 9.02 -23.17 2.93
N LEU A 24 9.46 -21.93 3.18
CA LEU A 24 10.88 -21.55 3.12
C LEU A 24 11.76 -22.45 4.01
N GLU A 25 11.32 -22.74 5.23
CA GLU A 25 12.07 -23.57 6.18
C GLU A 25 12.26 -25.00 5.68
N VAL A 26 11.24 -25.58 5.04
CA VAL A 26 11.36 -26.91 4.39
C VAL A 26 12.38 -26.85 3.23
N ARG A 27 12.41 -25.75 2.47
CA ARG A 27 13.43 -25.58 1.40
C ARG A 27 14.84 -25.52 1.97
N LYS A 28 15.04 -24.78 3.07
CA LYS A 28 16.33 -24.66 3.75
C LYS A 28 16.79 -26.00 4.30
N ALA A 29 15.95 -26.70 5.05
CA ALA A 29 16.27 -28.01 5.62
C ALA A 29 16.60 -29.04 4.53
N MET A 30 15.80 -29.07 3.45
CA MET A 30 16.08 -29.94 2.30
C MET A 30 17.42 -29.61 1.63
N TYR A 31 17.74 -28.32 1.47
CA TYR A 31 19.00 -27.90 0.87
C TYR A 31 20.21 -28.22 1.76
N GLN A 32 20.09 -28.04 3.07
CA GLN A 32 21.11 -28.41 4.05
C GLN A 32 21.41 -29.92 4.04
N GLU A 33 20.37 -30.76 3.97
CA GLU A 33 20.53 -32.21 3.84
C GLU A 33 21.24 -32.61 2.53
N LEU A 34 20.91 -31.96 1.41
CA LEU A 34 21.61 -32.18 0.15
C LEU A 34 23.07 -31.72 0.20
N LEU A 35 23.36 -30.60 0.86
CA LEU A 35 24.73 -30.14 1.08
C LEU A 35 25.53 -31.14 1.92
N ALA A 36 24.95 -31.69 2.98
CA ALA A 36 25.59 -32.69 3.83
C ALA A 36 25.94 -33.99 3.08
N ARG A 37 25.13 -34.36 2.07
CA ARG A 37 25.34 -35.56 1.24
C ARG A 37 26.26 -35.32 0.04
N SER A 38 26.37 -34.08 -0.40
CA SER A 38 27.17 -33.70 -1.57
C SER A 38 28.67 -33.82 -1.31
N LYS A 39 29.39 -34.47 -2.22
CA LYS A 39 30.85 -34.55 -2.23
C LYS A 39 31.39 -33.78 -3.44
N ASN A 40 32.25 -32.79 -3.23
CA ASN A 40 32.82 -31.94 -4.29
C ASN A 40 31.75 -31.32 -5.22
N GLY A 41 30.62 -30.87 -4.64
CA GLY A 41 29.51 -30.27 -5.40
C GLY A 41 28.70 -31.26 -6.26
N ARG A 42 28.85 -32.57 -6.04
CA ARG A 42 28.12 -33.63 -6.75
C ARG A 42 27.36 -34.51 -5.75
N LEU A 43 26.11 -34.78 -6.08
CA LEU A 43 25.27 -35.74 -5.37
C LEU A 43 25.42 -37.13 -5.98
N GLY A 44 25.32 -38.17 -5.16
CA GLY A 44 25.20 -39.56 -5.57
C GLY A 44 23.91 -39.83 -6.34
N LYS A 45 23.88 -40.99 -7.02
CA LYS A 45 22.79 -41.39 -7.93
C LYS A 45 21.42 -41.45 -7.23
N ASN A 46 21.39 -41.83 -5.96
CA ASN A 46 20.16 -42.04 -5.19
C ASN A 46 19.86 -40.94 -4.17
N ASP A 47 20.81 -40.06 -3.88
CA ASP A 47 20.69 -39.05 -2.81
C ASP A 47 19.44 -38.17 -2.98
N THR A 48 19.16 -37.74 -4.21
CA THR A 48 17.96 -36.93 -4.50
C THR A 48 16.65 -37.71 -4.29
N LYS A 49 16.65 -39.03 -4.50
CA LYS A 49 15.48 -39.89 -4.27
C LYS A 49 15.24 -40.12 -2.78
N GLU A 50 16.31 -40.35 -2.02
CA GLU A 50 16.23 -40.53 -0.56
C GLU A 50 15.77 -39.25 0.14
N VAL A 51 16.32 -38.09 -0.25
CA VAL A 51 15.87 -36.80 0.28
C VAL A 51 14.42 -36.52 -0.14
N ALA A 52 14.04 -36.81 -1.38
CA ALA A 52 12.65 -36.67 -1.82
C ALA A 52 11.68 -37.53 -0.97
N ALA A 53 12.05 -38.78 -0.68
CA ALA A 53 11.25 -39.67 0.16
C ALA A 53 11.14 -39.16 1.61
N ARG A 54 12.24 -38.67 2.20
CA ARG A 54 12.27 -38.16 3.58
C ARG A 54 11.38 -36.94 3.80
N PHE A 55 11.27 -36.07 2.81
CA PHE A 55 10.44 -34.86 2.87
C PHE A 55 9.05 -35.05 2.23
N GLU A 56 8.73 -36.25 1.72
CA GLU A 56 7.49 -36.54 0.98
C GLU A 56 7.26 -35.59 -0.22
N LEU A 57 8.35 -35.19 -0.89
CA LEU A 57 8.33 -34.26 -2.01
C LEU A 57 8.57 -34.97 -3.34
N GLY A 58 8.03 -34.41 -4.43
CA GLY A 58 8.33 -34.89 -5.77
C GLY A 58 9.81 -34.70 -6.12
N LEU A 59 10.43 -35.74 -6.72
CA LEU A 59 11.85 -35.76 -7.11
C LEU A 59 12.29 -34.50 -7.87
N ARG A 60 11.43 -34.00 -8.77
CA ARG A 60 11.71 -32.81 -9.59
C ARG A 60 11.90 -31.55 -8.75
N SER A 61 11.18 -31.40 -7.63
CA SER A 61 11.33 -30.24 -6.72
C SER A 61 12.70 -30.23 -6.06
N VAL A 62 13.17 -31.40 -5.61
CA VAL A 62 14.48 -31.60 -4.98
C VAL A 62 15.61 -31.28 -5.98
N GLN A 63 15.52 -31.85 -7.18
CA GLN A 63 16.50 -31.62 -8.24
C GLN A 63 16.56 -30.15 -8.67
N VAL A 64 15.41 -29.50 -8.87
CA VAL A 64 15.36 -28.08 -9.22
C VAL A 64 15.97 -27.22 -8.12
N LEU A 65 15.74 -27.52 -6.83
CA LEU A 65 16.38 -26.78 -5.75
C LEU A 65 17.90 -26.97 -5.75
N TRP A 66 18.38 -28.21 -5.92
CA TRP A 66 19.82 -28.49 -5.99
C TRP A 66 20.51 -27.73 -7.12
N GLN A 67 19.95 -27.78 -8.34
CA GLN A 67 20.52 -27.10 -9.49
C GLN A 67 20.57 -25.57 -9.31
N ARG A 68 19.58 -24.98 -8.62
CA ARG A 68 19.57 -23.54 -8.32
C ARG A 68 20.73 -23.12 -7.42
N GLY A 69 21.10 -23.96 -6.47
CA GLY A 69 22.17 -23.67 -5.53
C GLY A 69 23.57 -24.00 -6.03
N LYS A 70 23.69 -24.83 -7.08
CA LYS A 70 24.98 -25.31 -7.57
C LYS A 70 25.93 -24.20 -8.05
N VAL A 71 25.40 -23.23 -8.81
CA VAL A 71 26.20 -22.12 -9.36
C VAL A 71 26.61 -21.14 -8.25
N PRO A 72 25.70 -20.58 -7.43
CA PRO A 72 26.10 -19.69 -6.34
C PRO A 72 27.05 -20.37 -5.33
N LEU A 73 26.85 -21.67 -5.05
CA LEU A 73 27.72 -22.44 -4.16
C LEU A 73 29.15 -22.57 -4.72
N ALA A 74 29.31 -22.75 -6.03
CA ALA A 74 30.63 -22.82 -6.66
C ALA A 74 31.34 -21.46 -6.70
N GLU A 75 30.57 -20.37 -6.77
CA GLU A 75 31.06 -18.98 -6.77
C GLU A 75 31.26 -18.41 -5.35
N GLY A 76 30.93 -19.17 -4.29
CA GLY A 76 31.00 -18.70 -2.90
C GLY A 76 29.92 -17.70 -2.49
N ILE A 77 28.86 -17.56 -3.30
CA ILE A 77 27.74 -16.66 -3.05
C ILE A 77 26.69 -17.38 -2.18
N PRO A 78 26.10 -16.69 -1.18
CA PRO A 78 25.01 -17.26 -0.38
C PRO A 78 23.84 -17.76 -1.26
N VAL A 79 23.47 -19.03 -1.10
CA VAL A 79 22.42 -19.66 -1.91
C VAL A 79 21.04 -19.23 -1.39
N ASP A 80 20.30 -18.49 -2.23
CA ASP A 80 18.88 -18.21 -1.97
C ASP A 80 17.98 -19.39 -2.39
N VAL A 81 17.39 -20.05 -1.38
CA VAL A 81 16.44 -21.15 -1.55
C VAL A 81 14.98 -20.70 -1.58
N ALA A 82 14.70 -19.38 -1.53
CA ALA A 82 13.35 -18.86 -1.48
C ALA A 82 12.54 -19.13 -2.77
N SER A 83 11.21 -18.98 -2.65
CA SER A 83 10.32 -19.10 -3.81
C SER A 83 10.55 -17.96 -4.79
N ARG A 84 10.93 -18.30 -6.03
CA ARG A 84 10.98 -17.33 -7.13
C ARG A 84 9.61 -16.88 -7.63
N LYS A 85 8.51 -17.45 -7.11
CA LYS A 85 7.15 -17.02 -7.48
C LYS A 85 6.84 -15.64 -6.94
N LYS A 86 7.33 -15.30 -5.73
CA LYS A 86 7.12 -14.00 -5.10
C LYS A 86 7.67 -12.90 -6.03
N GLY A 87 6.81 -11.94 -6.40
CA GLY A 87 7.15 -10.85 -7.34
C GLY A 87 7.14 -11.22 -8.84
N ARG A 88 7.17 -12.51 -9.19
CA ARG A 88 7.08 -12.99 -10.59
C ARG A 88 5.69 -13.48 -10.97
N SER A 89 4.85 -13.78 -9.99
CA SER A 89 3.46 -14.18 -10.17
C SER A 89 2.53 -12.99 -10.40
N GLY A 90 1.44 -13.22 -11.14
CA GLY A 90 0.39 -12.24 -11.37
C GLY A 90 0.52 -11.50 -12.70
N ARG A 91 -0.56 -10.79 -13.06
CA ARG A 91 -0.60 -9.95 -14.26
C ARG A 91 0.35 -8.76 -14.10
N LYS A 92 1.21 -8.54 -15.09
CA LYS A 92 2.11 -7.37 -15.12
C LYS A 92 1.27 -6.08 -15.30
N PRO A 93 1.62 -4.99 -14.60
CA PRO A 93 0.90 -3.73 -14.75
C PRO A 93 1.15 -3.17 -16.16
N ILE A 94 0.07 -2.72 -16.81
CA ILE A 94 0.16 -1.96 -18.05
C ILE A 94 0.28 -0.50 -17.65
N LEU A 95 1.47 0.06 -17.85
CA LEU A 95 1.74 1.49 -17.69
C LEU A 95 0.91 2.24 -18.73
N VAL A 96 0.18 3.25 -18.27
CA VAL A 96 -0.50 4.21 -19.13
C VAL A 96 0.18 5.54 -18.88
N ASP A 97 0.41 6.26 -19.96
CA ASP A 97 0.89 7.62 -19.91
C ASP A 97 -0.21 8.54 -19.34
N LEU A 98 0.12 9.25 -18.27
CA LEU A 98 -0.77 10.18 -17.58
C LEU A 98 -0.45 11.65 -17.91
N GLU A 99 0.63 11.91 -18.67
CA GLU A 99 1.00 13.27 -19.09
C GLU A 99 -0.12 14.04 -19.81
N PRO A 100 -1.01 13.40 -20.61
CA PRO A 100 -2.13 14.11 -21.21
C PRO A 100 -3.04 14.82 -20.18
N LEU A 101 -3.03 14.40 -18.91
CA LEU A 101 -3.81 15.02 -17.84
C LEU A 101 -3.46 16.51 -17.61
N ARG A 102 -2.19 16.90 -17.82
CA ARG A 102 -1.74 18.29 -17.65
C ARG A 102 -2.26 19.23 -18.73
N ASN A 103 -2.55 18.68 -19.90
CA ASN A 103 -3.01 19.47 -21.05
C ASN A 103 -4.53 19.66 -21.05
N ILE A 104 -5.26 18.98 -20.16
CA ILE A 104 -6.72 19.10 -20.03
C ILE A 104 -7.04 20.33 -19.19
N GLU A 105 -7.97 21.16 -19.65
CA GLU A 105 -8.44 22.31 -18.88
C GLU A 105 -9.08 21.87 -17.55
N LEU A 106 -8.95 22.69 -16.50
CA LEU A 106 -9.48 22.41 -15.16
C LEU A 106 -10.97 22.03 -15.16
N LYS A 107 -11.78 22.71 -15.99
CA LYS A 107 -13.22 22.46 -16.13
C LYS A 107 -13.56 21.04 -16.60
N ASP A 108 -12.63 20.41 -17.35
CA ASP A 108 -12.82 19.11 -18.01
C ASP A 108 -12.22 17.94 -17.22
N ARG A 109 -11.72 18.21 -16.00
CA ARG A 109 -11.16 17.20 -15.08
C ARG A 109 -11.74 17.29 -13.67
N THR A 110 -13.04 17.57 -13.59
CA THR A 110 -13.77 17.72 -12.31
C THR A 110 -14.30 16.41 -11.75
N THR A 111 -14.68 15.47 -12.61
CA THR A 111 -15.14 14.13 -12.24
C THR A 111 -14.16 13.05 -12.67
N ILE A 112 -14.24 11.88 -12.03
CA ILE A 112 -13.41 10.71 -12.40
C ILE A 112 -13.79 10.27 -13.83
N GLU A 113 -15.06 10.38 -14.17
CA GLU A 113 -15.61 10.08 -15.49
C GLU A 113 -15.02 10.99 -16.57
N ASP A 114 -14.89 12.30 -16.32
CA ASP A 114 -14.31 13.23 -17.28
C ASP A 114 -12.83 12.95 -17.50
N VAL A 115 -12.08 12.72 -16.43
CA VAL A 115 -10.67 12.30 -16.49
C VAL A 115 -10.52 11.00 -17.27
N ALA A 116 -11.38 10.01 -16.99
CA ALA A 116 -11.38 8.72 -17.66
C ALA A 116 -11.64 8.87 -19.17
N ARG A 117 -12.61 9.73 -19.54
CA ARG A 117 -12.98 10.01 -20.93
C ARG A 117 -11.84 10.64 -21.70
N HIS A 118 -11.19 11.66 -21.13
CA HIS A 118 -10.09 12.37 -21.79
C HIS A 118 -8.81 11.54 -21.86
N LEU A 119 -8.51 10.74 -20.84
CA LEU A 119 -7.34 9.85 -20.83
C LEU A 119 -7.56 8.53 -21.59
N GLY A 120 -8.78 8.25 -22.04
CA GLY A 120 -9.12 6.99 -22.71
C GLY A 120 -8.92 5.74 -21.84
N ILE A 121 -9.06 5.88 -20.52
CA ILE A 121 -8.91 4.77 -19.56
C ILE A 121 -10.22 4.47 -18.85
N SER A 122 -10.33 3.27 -18.27
CA SER A 122 -11.49 2.94 -17.46
C SER A 122 -11.49 3.71 -16.13
N ILE A 123 -12.68 4.04 -15.63
CA ILE A 123 -12.89 4.70 -14.33
C ILE A 123 -12.16 3.97 -13.20
N GLY A 124 -12.25 2.63 -13.16
CA GLY A 124 -11.54 1.83 -12.15
C GLY A 124 -10.01 1.94 -12.23
N LYS A 125 -9.46 2.24 -13.41
CA LYS A 125 -8.03 2.49 -13.59
C LYS A 125 -7.64 3.87 -13.04
N VAL A 126 -8.44 4.92 -13.28
CA VAL A 126 -8.26 6.24 -12.65
C VAL A 126 -8.31 6.13 -11.13
N GLN A 127 -9.30 5.43 -10.58
CA GLN A 127 -9.42 5.20 -9.13
C GLN A 127 -8.21 4.48 -8.54
N ARG A 128 -7.63 3.53 -9.28
CA ARG A 128 -6.40 2.86 -8.86
C ARG A 128 -5.21 3.83 -8.87
N TYR A 129 -5.10 4.70 -9.87
CA TYR A 129 -4.05 5.72 -9.92
C TYR A 129 -4.18 6.75 -8.81
N LEU A 130 -5.41 7.15 -8.45
CA LEU A 130 -5.69 7.96 -7.27
C LEU A 130 -5.19 7.30 -5.98
N LYS A 131 -5.51 6.02 -5.76
CA LYS A 131 -5.04 5.26 -4.58
C LYS A 131 -3.53 5.07 -4.54
N GLN A 132 -2.88 5.03 -5.70
CA GLN A 132 -1.44 4.90 -5.83
C GLN A 132 -0.71 6.25 -5.72
N GLY A 133 -1.44 7.37 -5.71
CA GLY A 133 -0.87 8.72 -5.64
C GLY A 133 -0.33 9.25 -6.96
N HIS A 134 -0.69 8.63 -8.10
CA HIS A 134 -0.31 9.13 -9.43
C HIS A 134 -1.21 10.26 -9.94
N ILE A 135 -2.40 10.41 -9.34
CA ILE A 135 -3.33 11.52 -9.57
C ILE A 135 -3.76 11.99 -8.19
N LYS A 136 -3.87 13.30 -7.98
CA LYS A 136 -4.28 13.93 -6.73
C LYS A 136 -5.68 14.51 -6.89
N HIS A 137 -6.53 14.28 -5.90
CA HIS A 137 -7.81 14.97 -5.79
C HIS A 137 -7.62 16.28 -5.03
N HIS A 138 -8.15 17.37 -5.57
CA HIS A 138 -8.11 18.70 -4.99
C HIS A 138 -9.52 19.28 -4.93
N SER A 139 -9.86 19.96 -3.84
CA SER A 139 -11.17 20.60 -3.67
C SER A 139 -10.99 22.07 -3.34
N ASN A 140 -11.49 22.94 -4.20
CA ASN A 140 -11.55 24.37 -3.98
C ASN A 140 -12.91 24.77 -3.45
N SER A 141 -12.93 25.44 -2.30
CA SER A 141 -14.14 26.04 -1.76
C SER A 141 -14.08 27.55 -1.94
N ILE A 142 -15.18 28.14 -2.41
CA ILE A 142 -15.33 29.60 -2.52
C ILE A 142 -15.16 30.27 -1.15
N LYS A 143 -15.53 29.57 -0.07
CA LYS A 143 -15.38 30.11 1.28
C LYS A 143 -13.92 29.99 1.73
N PRO A 144 -13.22 31.10 2.02
CA PRO A 144 -11.85 31.03 2.50
C PRO A 144 -11.81 30.32 3.85
N PHE A 145 -10.71 29.59 4.08
CA PHE A 145 -10.46 28.96 5.38
C PHE A 145 -10.25 30.02 6.47
N LEU A 146 -10.62 29.69 7.71
CA LEU A 146 -10.33 30.55 8.86
C LEU A 146 -8.82 30.60 9.08
N THR A 147 -8.23 31.78 8.91
CA THR A 147 -6.85 32.05 9.31
C THR A 147 -6.72 32.04 10.83
N ASP A 148 -5.53 31.79 11.36
CA ASP A 148 -5.32 31.79 12.81
C ASP A 148 -5.67 33.12 13.50
N PRO A 149 -5.42 34.30 12.90
CA PRO A 149 -5.97 35.57 13.39
C PRO A 149 -7.49 35.57 13.45
N ASN A 150 -8.17 35.07 12.40
CA ASN A 150 -9.63 34.99 12.37
C ASN A 150 -10.16 34.06 13.46
N LYS A 151 -9.50 32.92 13.71
CA LYS A 151 -9.86 32.01 14.81
C LYS A 151 -9.74 32.70 16.16
N LYS A 152 -8.64 33.42 16.41
CA LYS A 152 -8.43 34.18 17.66
C LYS A 152 -9.49 35.26 17.85
N ALA A 153 -9.81 36.02 16.81
CA ALA A 153 -10.84 37.05 16.87
C ALA A 153 -12.23 36.46 17.18
N ARG A 154 -12.58 35.32 16.56
CA ARG A 154 -13.83 34.62 16.86
C ARG A 154 -13.88 34.08 18.29
N LEU A 155 -12.76 33.54 18.79
CA LEU A 155 -12.68 33.07 20.17
C LEU A 155 -12.80 34.23 21.16
N GLN A 156 -12.12 35.34 20.91
CA GLN A 156 -12.23 36.55 21.73
C GLN A 156 -13.67 37.03 21.81
N TRP A 157 -14.37 37.08 20.66
CA TRP A 157 -15.79 37.43 20.62
C TRP A 157 -16.65 36.48 21.46
N CYS A 158 -16.40 35.17 21.41
CA CYS A 158 -17.11 34.21 22.26
C CYS A 158 -16.87 34.45 23.76
N VAL A 159 -15.62 34.78 24.15
CA VAL A 159 -15.27 35.11 25.55
C VAL A 159 -15.97 36.40 25.98
N ASP A 160 -16.00 37.41 25.13
CA ASP A 160 -16.66 38.69 25.39
C ASP A 160 -18.19 38.54 25.51
N MET A 161 -18.76 37.47 24.96
CA MET A 161 -20.18 37.13 25.05
C MET A 161 -20.55 36.34 26.30
N VAL A 162 -19.59 35.93 27.13
CA VAL A 162 -19.87 35.35 28.46
C VAL A 162 -20.34 36.47 29.40
N ASP A 163 -21.40 36.22 30.16
CA ASP A 163 -21.89 37.15 31.17
C ASP A 163 -20.91 37.18 32.36
N PRO A 164 -20.26 38.32 32.65
CA PRO A 164 -19.31 38.43 33.76
C PRO A 164 -19.91 38.05 35.12
N ASN A 165 -21.22 38.26 35.30
CA ASN A 165 -21.90 37.97 36.57
C ASN A 165 -22.12 36.48 36.82
N SER A 166 -22.07 35.67 35.76
CA SER A 166 -22.31 34.22 35.80
C SER A 166 -21.02 33.40 35.96
N LEU A 167 -19.85 34.04 35.89
CA LEU A 167 -18.54 33.37 35.84
C LEU A 167 -18.21 32.50 37.06
N HIS A 168 -18.74 32.84 38.23
CA HIS A 168 -18.34 32.21 39.50
C HIS A 168 -19.10 30.92 39.84
N ASP A 169 -20.29 30.72 39.28
CA ASP A 169 -21.16 29.57 39.59
C ASP A 169 -21.41 28.70 38.35
N ASP A 170 -22.09 29.27 37.35
CA ASP A 170 -22.53 28.59 36.13
C ASP A 170 -22.42 29.57 34.96
N PRO A 171 -21.32 29.55 34.19
CA PRO A 171 -21.06 30.55 33.16
C PRO A 171 -22.08 30.45 32.03
N ARG A 172 -22.77 31.57 31.78
CA ARG A 172 -23.80 31.71 30.74
C ARG A 172 -23.38 32.76 29.72
N PHE A 173 -23.90 32.61 28.51
CA PHE A 173 -23.80 33.67 27.50
C PHE A 173 -24.79 34.78 27.81
N LYS A 174 -24.46 36.01 27.39
CA LYS A 174 -25.38 37.15 27.44
C LYS A 174 -26.64 36.84 26.64
N ASP A 175 -27.79 37.31 27.10
CA ASP A 175 -29.08 36.99 26.51
C ASP A 175 -29.34 37.65 25.14
N LEU A 176 -28.46 38.56 24.68
CA LEU A 176 -28.48 39.22 23.36
C LEU A 176 -29.80 39.95 23.01
N PHE A 177 -30.64 40.30 24.00
CA PHE A 177 -31.91 41.00 23.79
C PHE A 177 -31.76 42.41 23.16
N ASP A 178 -30.55 42.97 23.22
CA ASP A 178 -30.16 44.26 22.65
C ASP A 178 -29.43 44.13 21.29
N HIS A 179 -29.27 42.91 20.76
CA HIS A 179 -28.57 42.65 19.51
C HIS A 179 -29.54 42.23 18.40
N VAL A 180 -29.48 42.93 17.26
CA VAL A 180 -30.15 42.52 16.02
C VAL A 180 -29.08 42.04 15.04
N PHE A 181 -29.07 40.73 14.75
CA PHE A 181 -28.19 40.15 13.75
C PHE A 181 -28.80 40.34 12.36
N ILE A 182 -28.15 41.16 11.53
CA ILE A 182 -28.50 41.34 10.13
C ILE A 182 -27.46 40.58 9.31
N ASP A 183 -27.93 39.71 8.42
CA ASP A 183 -27.07 38.95 7.50
C ASP A 183 -27.61 39.06 6.08
N GLU A 184 -26.70 39.30 5.13
CA GLU A 184 -27.01 39.33 3.71
C GLU A 184 -26.66 37.99 3.08
N LYS A 185 -27.70 37.27 2.63
CA LYS A 185 -27.52 35.95 2.03
C LYS A 185 -27.40 36.06 0.52
N TRP A 186 -26.17 35.95 0.02
CA TRP A 186 -25.88 35.83 -1.40
C TRP A 186 -26.22 34.43 -1.93
N PHE A 187 -27.06 34.38 -2.96
CA PHE A 187 -27.30 33.15 -3.73
C PHE A 187 -26.35 33.14 -4.92
N PHE A 188 -25.36 32.25 -4.87
CA PHE A 188 -24.44 32.05 -5.98
C PHE A 188 -25.13 31.27 -7.10
N LEU A 189 -24.98 31.73 -8.34
CA LEU A 189 -25.34 30.96 -9.52
C LEU A 189 -24.38 29.77 -9.73
N THR A 190 -23.17 29.86 -9.17
CA THR A 190 -22.06 28.90 -9.33
C THR A 190 -21.97 27.92 -8.16
N HIS A 191 -21.26 26.81 -8.39
CA HIS A 191 -21.05 25.77 -7.38
C HIS A 191 -20.16 26.29 -6.24
N LYS A 192 -20.55 26.01 -4.99
CA LYS A 192 -19.82 26.46 -3.78
C LYS A 192 -18.44 25.85 -3.63
N CYS A 193 -18.27 24.65 -4.18
CA CYS A 193 -17.01 23.93 -4.21
C CYS A 193 -16.83 23.29 -5.58
N GLU A 194 -15.61 23.34 -6.09
CA GLU A 194 -15.20 22.66 -7.32
C GLU A 194 -14.12 21.65 -6.97
N ASN A 195 -14.22 20.47 -7.57
CA ASN A 195 -13.25 19.41 -7.39
C ASN A 195 -12.44 19.28 -8.67
N TYR A 196 -11.15 18.98 -8.52
CA TYR A 196 -10.20 18.88 -9.61
C TYR A 196 -9.32 17.65 -9.41
N TYR A 197 -9.02 16.95 -10.50
CA TYR A 197 -8.04 15.87 -10.53
C TYR A 197 -6.76 16.37 -11.18
N LEU A 198 -5.71 16.47 -10.38
CA LEU A 198 -4.44 17.09 -10.74
C LEU A 198 -3.32 16.06 -10.81
N PHE A 199 -2.24 16.42 -11.50
CA PHE A 199 -0.99 15.69 -11.33
C PHE A 199 -0.39 16.01 -9.94
N PRO A 200 0.33 15.07 -9.27
CA PRO A 200 0.88 15.32 -7.94
C PRO A 200 1.79 16.55 -7.81
N ASP A 201 2.50 16.88 -8.89
CA ASP A 201 3.46 18.00 -8.95
C ASP A 201 2.84 19.29 -9.52
N GLU A 202 1.53 19.31 -9.77
CA GLU A 202 0.84 20.46 -10.34
C GLU A 202 0.42 21.43 -9.24
N ASP A 203 0.54 22.73 -9.52
CA ASP A 203 0.09 23.78 -8.61
C ASP A 203 -1.42 23.70 -8.39
N GLU A 204 -1.83 23.88 -7.14
CA GLU A 204 -3.23 23.84 -6.77
C GLU A 204 -3.95 25.08 -7.34
N PRO A 205 -5.06 24.91 -8.10
CA PRO A 205 -5.86 26.03 -8.53
C PRO A 205 -6.43 26.76 -7.31
N HIS A 206 -6.63 28.08 -7.41
CA HIS A 206 -7.25 28.91 -6.36
C HIS A 206 -8.75 29.10 -6.61
#